data_AF-A0A949SFA6-F1
#
_entry.id   AF-A0A949SFA6-F1
#
_cell.length_a   1.000
_cell.length_b   1.000
_cell.length_c   1.000
_cell.angle_alpha   90.00
_cell.angle_beta   90.00
_cell.angle_gamma   90.00
#
_symmetry.space_group_name_H-M   'P 1'
#
loop_
_entity.id
_entity.type
_entity.pdbx_description
1 polymer ?
#
loop_
_entity_poly.entity_id
_entity_poly.type
_entity_poly.pdbx_seq_one_letter_code
_entity_poly.pdbx_strand_id
1 'polypeptide(L)'
;MTSEQLKLYKSIDEILWFDWDPIGINNIGIRDEYQGYLPHIYKLKIEGASKTEIAKYLDEVVTERMGLESNIKFSEEIAEKILALK
;
A
#
# COMPACT_ATOMS: atom_id res chain seq x y z
N MET A 1 6.36 -0.61 -18.86
CA MET A 1 7.10 -0.22 -17.65
C MET A 1 8.58 -0.51 -17.87
N THR A 2 9.47 0.39 -17.46
CA THR A 2 10.91 0.13 -17.41
C THR A 2 11.25 -0.88 -16.30
N SER A 3 12.47 -1.41 -16.31
CA SER A 3 12.96 -2.31 -15.26
C SER A 3 12.91 -1.68 -13.87
N GLU A 4 13.12 -0.36 -13.76
CA GLU A 4 13.02 0.39 -12.50
C GLU A 4 11.57 0.53 -12.05
N GLN A 5 10.67 0.86 -12.97
CA GLN A 5 9.23 0.92 -12.67
C GLN A 5 8.70 -0.44 -12.20
N LEU A 6 9.14 -1.54 -12.80
CA LEU A 6 8.77 -2.90 -12.37
C LEU A 6 9.31 -3.23 -10.98
N LYS A 7 10.53 -2.82 -10.65
CA LYS A 7 11.11 -3.00 -9.31
C LYS A 7 10.31 -2.21 -8.27
N LEU A 8 10.04 -0.93 -8.54
CA LEU A 8 9.23 -0.09 -7.66
C LEU A 8 7.84 -0.70 -7.42
N TYR A 9 7.17 -1.14 -8.49
CA TYR A 9 5.85 -1.77 -8.41
C TYR A 9 5.87 -3.03 -7.53
N LYS A 10 6.88 -3.89 -7.69
CA LYS A 10 7.06 -5.08 -6.83
C LYS A 10 7.38 -4.70 -5.39
N SER A 11 8.23 -3.71 -5.15
CA SER A 11 8.55 -3.28 -3.79
C SER A 11 7.33 -2.73 -3.04
N ILE A 12 6.44 -2.02 -3.74
CA ILE A 12 5.16 -1.59 -3.15
C ILE A 12 4.28 -2.81 -2.85
N ASP A 13 4.18 -3.78 -3.76
CA ASP A 13 3.43 -5.03 -3.55
C ASP A 13 3.90 -5.79 -2.30
N GLU A 14 5.21 -5.85 -2.07
CA GLU A 14 5.79 -6.50 -0.89
C GLU A 14 5.45 -5.74 0.41
N ILE A 15 5.48 -4.41 0.39
CA ILE A 15 5.04 -3.60 1.56
C ILE A 15 3.56 -3.85 1.87
N LEU A 16 2.70 -3.89 0.85
CA LEU A 16 1.27 -4.15 1.07
C LEU A 16 1.04 -5.54 1.68
N TRP A 17 1.79 -6.54 1.24
CA TRP A 17 1.66 -7.91 1.71
C TRP A 17 2.27 -8.15 3.09
N PHE A 18 3.47 -7.62 3.38
CA PHE A 18 4.18 -7.95 4.61
C PHE A 18 4.01 -6.91 5.72
N ASP A 19 3.86 -5.64 5.36
CA ASP A 19 3.84 -4.55 6.33
C ASP A 19 2.44 -4.00 6.59
N TRP A 20 1.61 -3.84 5.55
CA TRP A 20 0.29 -3.25 5.69
C TRP A 20 -0.76 -4.25 6.19
N ASP A 21 -0.90 -5.40 5.51
CA ASP A 21 -1.73 -6.56 5.88
C ASP A 21 -2.85 -6.29 6.92
N PRO A 22 -3.83 -5.42 6.61
CA PRO A 22 -4.82 -4.98 7.61
C PRO A 22 -5.77 -6.11 8.04
N ILE A 23 -5.87 -7.18 7.24
CA ILE A 23 -6.71 -8.35 7.54
C ILE A 23 -5.90 -9.41 8.29
N GLY A 24 -4.57 -9.35 8.28
CA GLY A 24 -3.70 -10.30 8.97
C GLY A 24 -3.61 -11.66 8.26
N ILE A 25 -3.74 -11.70 6.93
CA ILE A 25 -3.79 -12.94 6.16
C ILE A 25 -2.49 -13.28 5.44
N ASN A 26 -1.42 -12.48 5.56
CA ASN A 26 -0.21 -12.67 4.75
C ASN A 26 0.50 -14.03 4.93
N ASN A 27 0.18 -14.77 6.00
CA ASN A 27 0.75 -16.10 6.28
C ASN A 27 -0.13 -17.27 5.78
N ILE A 28 -1.39 -17.02 5.44
CA ILE A 28 -2.39 -18.08 5.13
C ILE A 28 -3.24 -17.77 3.89
N GLY A 29 -3.22 -16.52 3.41
CA GLY A 29 -4.04 -16.00 2.34
C GLY A 29 -3.41 -16.15 0.96
N ILE A 30 -4.14 -15.67 -0.04
CA ILE A 30 -3.68 -15.65 -1.43
C ILE A 30 -2.84 -14.38 -1.64
N ARG A 31 -1.64 -14.54 -2.22
CA ARG A 31 -0.65 -13.46 -2.40
C ARG A 31 -1.19 -12.23 -3.14
N ASP A 32 -2.25 -12.39 -3.93
CA ASP A 32 -2.85 -11.34 -4.76
C ASP A 32 -3.95 -10.52 -4.05
N GLU A 33 -4.30 -10.82 -2.79
CA GLU A 33 -5.36 -10.14 -2.04
C GLU A 33 -5.25 -8.60 -2.12
N TYR A 34 -4.05 -8.08 -1.91
CA TYR A 34 -3.81 -6.63 -1.89
C TYR A 34 -3.41 -6.04 -3.25
N GLN A 35 -3.23 -6.87 -4.28
CA GLN A 35 -2.80 -6.41 -5.61
C GLN A 35 -3.84 -5.54 -6.30
N GLY A 36 -5.12 -5.60 -5.88
CA GLY A 36 -6.17 -4.70 -6.37
C GLY A 36 -5.92 -3.21 -6.05
N TYR A 37 -5.16 -2.90 -5.01
CA TYR A 37 -4.87 -1.53 -4.55
C TYR A 37 -3.54 -0.99 -5.09
N LEU A 38 -2.65 -1.91 -5.50
CA LEU A 38 -1.31 -1.63 -5.95
C LEU A 38 -1.23 -0.63 -7.12
N PRO A 39 -2.06 -0.70 -8.19
CA PRO A 39 -2.00 0.26 -9.29
C PRO A 39 -2.20 1.72 -8.85
N HIS A 40 -3.10 1.95 -7.90
CA HIS A 40 -3.41 3.30 -7.42
C HIS A 40 -2.30 3.85 -6.54
N ILE A 41 -1.77 3.04 -5.63
CA ILE A 41 -0.67 3.43 -4.74
C ILE A 41 0.60 3.70 -5.54
N TYR A 42 0.90 2.84 -6.53
CA TYR A 42 2.00 3.06 -7.45
C TYR A 42 1.85 4.39 -8.20
N LYS A 43 0.63 4.70 -8.68
CA LYS A 43 0.34 5.97 -9.35
C LYS A 43 0.60 7.17 -8.42
N LEU A 44 0.07 7.15 -7.19
CA LEU A 44 0.31 8.20 -6.20
C LEU A 44 1.81 8.41 -5.94
N LYS A 45 2.58 7.32 -5.79
CA LYS A 45 4.03 7.37 -5.57
C LYS A 45 4.77 8.04 -6.73
N ILE A 46 4.48 7.68 -7.99
CA ILE A 46 5.19 8.26 -9.14
C ILE A 46 4.75 9.69 -9.47
N GLU A 47 3.54 10.09 -9.05
CA GLU A 47 3.02 11.45 -9.18
C GLU A 47 3.55 12.40 -8.08
N GLY A 48 4.34 11.88 -7.13
CA GLY A 48 4.91 12.67 -6.05
C GLY A 48 3.90 13.04 -4.96
N ALA A 49 2.88 12.20 -4.76
CA ALA A 49 1.91 12.39 -3.69
C ALA A 49 2.60 12.46 -2.31
N SER A 50 2.02 13.26 -1.43
CA SER A 50 2.46 13.41 -0.05
C SER A 50 2.18 12.15 0.78
N LYS A 51 2.85 12.05 1.94
CA LYS A 51 2.58 10.99 2.93
C LYS A 51 1.09 10.89 3.25
N THR A 52 0.47 12.04 3.51
CA THR A 52 -0.94 12.12 3.93
C THR A 52 -1.88 11.64 2.83
N GLU A 53 -1.59 11.90 1.55
CA GLU A 53 -2.42 11.41 0.43
C GLU A 53 -2.38 9.88 0.32
N ILE A 54 -1.18 9.28 0.40
CA ILE A 54 -1.04 7.82 0.36
C ILE A 54 -1.67 7.19 1.61
N ALA A 55 -1.42 7.75 2.79
CA ALA A 55 -1.98 7.25 4.05
C ALA A 55 -3.51 7.31 4.06
N LYS A 56 -4.09 8.41 3.57
CA LYS A 56 -5.53 8.57 3.46
C LYS A 56 -6.13 7.50 2.55
N TYR A 57 -5.53 7.24 1.39
CA TYR A 57 -5.99 6.18 0.50
C TYR A 57 -5.93 4.79 1.17
N LEU A 58 -4.84 4.47 1.86
CA LEU A 58 -4.71 3.20 2.59
C LEU A 58 -5.81 3.07 3.66
N ASP A 59 -6.05 4.12 4.44
CA ASP A 59 -7.07 4.13 5.50
C ASP A 59 -8.50 4.04 4.93
N GLU A 60 -8.78 4.71 3.82
CA GLU A 60 -10.05 4.58 3.08
C GLU A 60 -10.26 3.14 2.59
N VAL A 61 -9.21 2.46 2.12
CA VAL A 61 -9.34 1.05 1.71
C VAL A 61 -9.67 0.16 2.92
N VAL A 62 -8.98 0.36 4.05
CA VAL A 62 -9.23 -0.39 5.30
C VAL A 62 -10.68 -0.20 5.76
N THR A 63 -11.16 1.04 5.77
CA THR A 63 -12.48 1.38 6.32
C THR A 63 -13.62 1.11 5.35
N GLU A 64 -13.52 1.56 4.11
CA GLU A 64 -14.63 1.53 3.15
C GLU A 64 -14.71 0.21 2.37
N ARG A 65 -13.57 -0.44 2.10
CA ARG A 65 -13.55 -1.67 1.30
C ARG A 65 -13.45 -2.93 2.14
N MET A 66 -12.72 -2.88 3.25
CA MET A 66 -12.56 -4.03 4.15
C MET A 66 -13.50 -3.98 5.36
N GLY A 67 -14.11 -2.82 5.65
CA GLY A 67 -15.04 -2.67 6.78
C GLY A 67 -14.37 -2.73 8.15
N LEU A 68 -13.06 -2.44 8.22
CA LEU A 68 -12.26 -2.45 9.45
C LEU A 68 -12.20 -1.05 10.08
N GLU A 69 -11.74 -0.97 11.33
CA GLU A 69 -11.54 0.31 12.00
C GLU A 69 -10.37 1.09 11.40
N SER A 70 -10.53 2.42 11.30
CA SER A 70 -9.47 3.32 10.86
C SER A 70 -8.26 3.23 11.79
N ASN A 71 -7.07 3.27 11.20
CA ASN A 71 -5.83 3.46 11.92
C ASN A 71 -4.90 4.33 11.08
N ILE A 72 -5.24 5.63 11.00
CA ILE A 72 -4.50 6.58 10.18
C ILE A 72 -3.00 6.64 10.51
N LYS A 73 -2.61 6.43 11.78
CA LYS A 73 -1.19 6.42 12.18
C LYS A 73 -0.45 5.26 11.52
N PHE A 74 -1.03 4.07 11.56
CA PHE A 74 -0.47 2.91 10.87
C PHE A 74 -0.42 3.14 9.35
N SER A 75 -1.48 3.69 8.76
CA SER A 75 -1.49 4.06 7.34
C SER A 75 -0.39 5.08 6.97
N GLU A 76 -0.08 6.02 7.86
CA GLU A 76 1.04 6.95 7.71
C GLU A 76 2.41 6.25 7.76
N GLU A 77 2.60 5.28 8.66
CA GLU A 77 3.83 4.48 8.74
C GLU A 77 4.07 3.68 7.45
N ILE A 78 3.01 3.09 6.89
CA ILE A 78 3.09 2.38 5.59
C ILE A 78 3.37 3.35 4.44
N ALA A 79 2.73 4.52 4.44
CA ALA A 79 3.00 5.56 3.45
C ALA A 79 4.47 6.04 3.49
N GLU A 80 5.06 6.17 4.68
CA GLU A 80 6.48 6.50 4.83
C GLU A 80 7.39 5.44 4.20
N LYS A 81 7.11 4.15 4.41
CA LYS A 81 7.85 3.05 3.78
C LYS A 81 7.78 3.13 2.24
N ILE A 82 6.59 3.38 1.68
CA ILE A 82 6.40 3.52 0.24
C ILE A 82 7.18 4.73 -0.30
N LEU A 83 7.15 5.86 0.41
CA LEU A 83 7.86 7.07 0.02
C LEU A 83 9.39 6.91 0.10
N ALA A 84 9.90 6.06 0.99
CA ALA A 84 11.33 5.76 1.09
C ALA A 84 11.89 4.89 -0.06
N LEU A 85 11.03 4.25 -0.87
CA LEU A 85 11.45 3.49 -2.04
C LEU A 85 12.08 4.40 -3.12
N LYS A 86 13.18 3.93 -3.70
CA LYS A 86 13.93 4.59 -4.79
C LYS A 86 13.50 4.09 -6.16
#